data_AF-A0A0N1I0I2-F1
#
_entry.id   AF-A0A0N1I0I2-F1
#
_cell.length_a   1.000
_cell.length_b   1.000
_cell.length_c   1.000
_cell.angle_alpha   90.00
_cell.angle_beta   90.00
_cell.angle_gamma   90.00
#
_symmetry.space_group_name_H-M   'P 1'
#
loop_
_entity.id
_entity.type
_entity.pdbx_description
1 polymer ?
#
loop_
_entity_poly.entity_id
_entity_poly.type
_entity_poly.pdbx_seq_one_letter_code
_entity_poly.pdbx_strand_id
1 'polypeptide(L)'
;MSLRQLAAFGAVGALSVAGMLGGSRWRRVELRRAELNKEYEEVMSGIRTFNEESLSRDQRLSDREKEARETTETVDTLWKDRLDRYGQTNRDLHSYLKALPEAIGAMKGLANHYRYMSEEMPRFMGFDIACLKVHNLALLLEHGRAVGMERVAPTLKEMFAAEPLVQAVCEGINSSSTAVSRPSTIADASATFAFCMEELDRAVANVAAGHAAALEEPPAPTPGPLSDGVRIIVETSQADVLSSGQRQLAERRKELEKMLRRAQRQLHTEEDVRAAVEYTKQLDEHLTAGARRTSVFSGLAPFLSSTSHNAFLAAVRSDAAVKSAVRQVDLWRDSATDFLVNRQAEDALLSYHLLLAETLTKVNELK
;
A
#
# COMPACT_ATOMS: atom_id res chain seq x y z
N MET A 1 -100.66 -77.92 -138.94
CA MET A 1 -100.56 -77.52 -137.52
C MET A 1 -99.42 -76.52 -137.38
N SER A 2 -99.67 -75.37 -136.73
CA SER A 2 -98.81 -74.18 -136.85
C SER A 2 -97.66 -74.17 -135.82
N LEU A 3 -96.50 -73.71 -136.28
CA LEU A 3 -95.24 -73.51 -135.54
C LEU A 3 -95.33 -72.59 -134.30
N ARG A 4 -96.49 -72.00 -134.00
CA ARG A 4 -96.66 -71.04 -132.89
C ARG A 4 -96.85 -71.71 -131.52
N GLN A 5 -97.31 -72.96 -131.46
CA GLN A 5 -97.61 -73.62 -130.18
C GLN A 5 -96.38 -74.29 -129.52
N LEU A 6 -95.34 -74.65 -130.28
CA LEU A 6 -94.12 -75.24 -129.72
C LEU A 6 -93.19 -74.20 -129.05
N ALA A 7 -93.23 -72.94 -129.51
CA ALA A 7 -92.41 -71.86 -128.93
C ALA A 7 -92.89 -71.43 -127.53
N ALA A 8 -94.20 -71.52 -127.26
CA ALA A 8 -94.78 -71.10 -125.99
C ALA A 8 -94.45 -72.04 -124.82
N PHE A 9 -94.37 -73.36 -125.06
CA PHE A 9 -94.02 -74.33 -124.02
C PHE A 9 -92.52 -74.35 -123.70
N GLY A 10 -91.65 -74.04 -124.67
CA GLY A 10 -90.21 -73.89 -124.44
C GLY A 10 -89.86 -72.71 -123.53
N ALA A 11 -90.63 -71.61 -123.60
CA ALA A 11 -90.36 -70.40 -122.83
C ALA A 11 -90.80 -70.49 -121.35
N VAL A 12 -91.91 -71.18 -121.06
CA VAL A 12 -92.47 -71.26 -119.70
C VAL A 12 -91.74 -72.31 -118.83
N GLY A 13 -91.20 -73.38 -119.44
CA GLY A 13 -90.37 -74.37 -118.75
C GLY A 13 -89.02 -73.80 -118.27
N ALA A 14 -88.43 -72.85 -119.01
CA ALA A 14 -87.16 -72.24 -118.65
C ALA A 14 -87.26 -71.23 -117.48
N LEU A 15 -88.41 -70.58 -117.31
CA LEU A 15 -88.62 -69.54 -116.28
C LEU A 15 -88.90 -70.10 -114.87
N SER A 16 -89.52 -71.28 -114.76
CA SER A 16 -89.83 -71.89 -113.45
C SER A 16 -88.61 -72.50 -112.76
N VAL A 17 -87.68 -73.09 -113.52
CA VAL A 17 -86.41 -73.62 -112.99
C VAL A 17 -85.43 -72.49 -112.62
N ALA A 18 -85.50 -71.34 -113.30
CA ALA A 18 -84.72 -70.15 -112.96
C ALA A 18 -85.14 -69.54 -111.60
N GLY A 19 -86.42 -69.63 -111.22
CA GLY A 19 -86.95 -69.08 -109.96
C GLY A 19 -86.50 -69.82 -108.69
N MET A 20 -86.47 -71.16 -108.70
CA MET A 20 -86.03 -71.96 -107.54
C MET A 20 -84.51 -71.94 -107.33
N LEU A 21 -83.72 -71.87 -108.40
CA LEU A 21 -82.27 -71.70 -108.31
C LEU A 21 -81.87 -70.27 -107.91
N GLY A 22 -82.70 -69.27 -108.25
CA GLY A 22 -82.52 -67.87 -107.83
C GLY A 22 -82.72 -67.66 -106.32
N GLY A 23 -83.80 -68.20 -105.73
CA GLY A 23 -84.10 -68.01 -104.31
C GLY A 23 -83.11 -68.68 -103.35
N SER A 24 -82.63 -69.88 -103.67
CA SER A 24 -81.61 -70.57 -102.85
C SER A 24 -80.22 -69.94 -102.96
N ARG A 25 -79.87 -69.38 -104.12
CA ARG A 25 -78.65 -68.57 -104.29
C ARG A 25 -78.74 -67.25 -103.54
N TRP A 26 -79.91 -66.61 -103.53
CA TRP A 26 -80.12 -65.36 -102.81
C TRP A 26 -80.00 -65.53 -101.29
N ARG A 27 -80.62 -66.57 -100.73
CA ARG A 27 -80.52 -66.88 -99.29
C ARG A 27 -79.10 -67.23 -98.86
N ARG A 28 -78.32 -67.87 -99.74
CA ARG A 28 -76.89 -68.19 -99.52
C ARG A 28 -76.01 -66.94 -99.59
N VAL A 29 -76.35 -66.00 -100.48
CA VAL A 29 -75.70 -64.68 -100.55
C VAL A 29 -76.04 -63.84 -99.31
N GLU A 30 -77.27 -63.87 -98.82
CA GLU A 30 -77.68 -63.18 -97.59
C GLU A 30 -76.98 -63.74 -96.36
N LEU A 31 -76.91 -65.07 -96.21
CA LEU A 31 -76.15 -65.71 -95.13
C LEU A 31 -74.66 -65.37 -95.22
N ARG A 32 -74.07 -65.42 -96.43
CA ARG A 32 -72.65 -65.06 -96.59
C ARG A 32 -72.39 -63.58 -96.34
N ARG A 33 -73.36 -62.70 -96.65
CA ARG A 33 -73.29 -61.27 -96.33
C ARG A 33 -73.43 -61.02 -94.82
N ALA A 34 -74.26 -61.79 -94.12
CA ALA A 34 -74.37 -61.75 -92.67
C ALA A 34 -73.09 -62.27 -92.00
N GLU A 35 -72.50 -63.36 -92.50
CA GLU A 35 -71.20 -63.89 -92.05
C GLU A 35 -70.07 -62.87 -92.29
N LEU A 36 -69.98 -62.28 -93.48
CA LEU A 36 -68.97 -61.26 -93.77
C LEU A 36 -69.15 -60.01 -92.91
N ASN A 37 -70.39 -59.57 -92.68
CA ASN A 37 -70.65 -58.44 -91.79
C ASN A 37 -70.23 -58.77 -90.36
N LYS A 38 -70.46 -60.00 -89.89
CA LYS A 38 -70.03 -60.45 -88.57
C LYS A 38 -68.50 -60.53 -88.47
N GLU A 39 -67.83 -61.11 -89.46
CA GLU A 39 -66.36 -61.14 -89.56
C GLU A 39 -65.79 -59.70 -89.59
N TYR A 40 -66.45 -58.79 -90.31
CA TYR A 40 -66.04 -57.38 -90.37
C TYR A 40 -66.25 -56.66 -89.03
N GLU A 41 -67.36 -56.90 -88.34
CA GLU A 41 -67.61 -56.37 -87.00
C GLU A 41 -66.60 -56.90 -85.98
N GLU A 42 -66.28 -58.19 -86.02
CA GLU A 42 -65.25 -58.81 -85.17
C GLU A 42 -63.87 -58.19 -85.44
N VAL A 43 -63.46 -58.03 -86.71
CA VAL A 43 -62.19 -57.38 -87.07
C VAL A 43 -62.17 -55.91 -86.64
N MET A 44 -63.25 -55.16 -86.86
CA MET A 44 -63.33 -53.77 -86.43
C MET A 44 -63.29 -53.63 -84.91
N SER A 45 -63.89 -54.56 -84.17
CA SER A 45 -63.80 -54.61 -82.71
C SER A 45 -62.38 -54.97 -82.23
N GLY A 46 -61.70 -55.89 -82.92
CA GLY A 46 -60.30 -56.25 -82.68
C GLY A 46 -59.35 -55.09 -82.94
N ILE A 47 -59.56 -54.32 -84.00
CA ILE A 47 -58.77 -53.12 -84.30
C ILE A 47 -59.03 -52.02 -83.26
N ARG A 48 -60.28 -51.84 -82.82
CA ARG A 48 -60.62 -50.86 -81.77
C ARG A 48 -59.96 -51.21 -80.44
N THR A 49 -60.08 -52.45 -79.99
CA THR A 49 -59.44 -52.91 -78.74
C THR A 49 -57.91 -52.82 -78.82
N PHE A 50 -57.31 -53.18 -79.95
CA PHE A 50 -55.86 -53.03 -80.16
C PHE A 50 -55.41 -51.55 -80.13
N ASN A 51 -56.18 -50.65 -80.75
CA ASN A 51 -55.89 -49.22 -80.71
C ASN A 51 -56.07 -48.63 -79.31
N GLU A 52 -57.11 -49.05 -78.56
CA GLU A 52 -57.32 -48.67 -77.17
C GLU A 52 -56.18 -49.18 -76.27
N GLU A 53 -55.74 -50.43 -76.45
CA GLU A 53 -54.57 -50.97 -75.73
C GLU A 53 -53.29 -50.21 -76.07
N SER A 54 -53.06 -49.90 -77.35
CA SER A 54 -51.88 -49.14 -77.79
C SER A 54 -51.87 -47.73 -77.20
N LEU A 55 -53.01 -47.03 -77.25
CA LEU A 55 -53.18 -45.72 -76.60
C LEU A 55 -52.95 -45.81 -75.08
N SER A 56 -53.43 -46.86 -74.42
CA SER A 56 -53.21 -47.05 -72.99
C SER A 56 -51.75 -47.32 -72.65
N ARG A 57 -51.01 -48.02 -73.51
CA ARG A 57 -49.57 -48.28 -73.34
C ARG A 57 -48.77 -47.01 -73.55
N ASP A 58 -49.09 -46.21 -74.56
CA ASP A 58 -48.42 -44.92 -74.82
C ASP A 58 -48.68 -43.93 -73.68
N GLN A 59 -49.89 -43.89 -73.14
CA GLN A 59 -50.19 -43.10 -71.94
C GLN A 59 -49.36 -43.55 -70.73
N ARG A 60 -49.31 -44.86 -70.45
CA ARG A 60 -48.47 -45.41 -69.36
C ARG A 60 -46.98 -45.14 -69.56
N LEU A 61 -46.48 -45.15 -70.79
CA LEU A 61 -45.09 -44.81 -71.08
C LEU A 61 -44.84 -43.32 -70.86
N SER A 62 -45.75 -42.44 -71.30
CA SER A 62 -45.66 -41.00 -71.04
C SER A 62 -45.70 -40.67 -69.54
N ASP A 63 -46.57 -41.34 -68.79
CA ASP A 63 -46.65 -41.14 -67.34
C ASP A 63 -45.38 -41.63 -66.62
N ARG A 64 -44.82 -42.77 -67.03
CA ARG A 64 -43.52 -43.25 -66.52
C ARG A 64 -42.37 -42.34 -66.88
N GLU A 65 -42.37 -41.75 -68.07
CA GLU A 65 -41.35 -40.77 -68.46
C GLU A 65 -41.44 -39.50 -67.62
N LYS A 66 -42.67 -39.04 -67.30
CA LYS A 66 -42.88 -37.90 -66.40
C LYS A 66 -42.41 -38.22 -64.98
N GLU A 67 -42.82 -39.36 -64.42
CA GLU A 67 -42.36 -39.81 -63.10
C GLU A 67 -40.83 -39.95 -63.06
N ALA A 68 -40.22 -40.56 -64.10
CA ALA A 68 -38.77 -40.67 -64.18
C ALA A 68 -38.08 -39.29 -64.20
N ARG A 69 -38.61 -38.33 -64.97
CA ARG A 69 -38.07 -36.95 -64.97
C ARG A 69 -38.19 -36.29 -63.60
N GLU A 70 -39.35 -36.36 -62.96
CA GLU A 70 -39.56 -35.82 -61.61
C GLU A 70 -38.61 -36.47 -60.60
N THR A 71 -38.42 -37.79 -60.65
CA THR A 71 -37.45 -38.48 -59.77
C THR A 71 -36.01 -38.03 -60.03
N THR A 72 -35.60 -37.84 -61.29
CA THR A 72 -34.26 -37.33 -61.59
C THR A 72 -34.04 -35.90 -61.11
N GLU A 73 -35.04 -35.03 -61.25
CA GLU A 73 -34.98 -33.65 -60.75
C GLU A 73 -34.92 -33.60 -59.22
N THR A 74 -35.68 -34.45 -58.53
CA THR A 74 -35.61 -34.56 -57.06
C THR A 74 -34.26 -35.10 -56.57
N VAL A 75 -33.67 -36.07 -57.27
CA VAL A 75 -32.34 -36.59 -56.94
C VAL A 75 -31.27 -35.51 -57.17
N ASP A 76 -31.33 -34.79 -58.28
CA ASP A 76 -30.38 -33.70 -58.58
C ASP A 76 -30.46 -32.55 -57.58
N THR A 77 -31.67 -32.17 -57.18
CA THR A 77 -31.87 -31.13 -56.15
C THR A 77 -31.34 -31.57 -54.78
N LEU A 78 -31.57 -32.82 -54.38
CA LEU A 78 -31.02 -33.37 -53.14
C LEU A 78 -29.49 -33.45 -53.16
N TRP A 79 -28.89 -33.82 -54.29
CA TRP A 79 -27.44 -33.84 -54.43
C TRP A 79 -26.81 -32.45 -54.39
N LYS A 80 -27.41 -31.47 -55.07
CA LYS A 80 -26.97 -30.07 -55.02
C LYS A 80 -27.03 -29.53 -53.59
N ASP A 81 -28.16 -29.71 -52.91
CA ASP A 81 -28.33 -29.25 -51.54
C ASP A 81 -27.35 -29.94 -50.56
N ARG A 82 -27.09 -31.24 -50.75
CA ARG A 82 -26.08 -31.94 -49.94
C ARG A 82 -24.66 -31.44 -50.22
N LEU A 83 -24.30 -31.18 -51.48
CA LEU A 83 -22.99 -30.63 -51.85
C LEU A 83 -22.80 -29.21 -51.33
N ASP A 84 -23.84 -28.38 -51.39
CA ASP A 84 -23.81 -27.02 -50.84
C ASP A 84 -23.64 -27.03 -49.33
N ARG A 85 -24.32 -27.95 -48.62
CA ARG A 85 -24.12 -28.14 -47.17
C ARG A 85 -22.69 -28.56 -46.84
N TYR A 86 -22.08 -29.46 -47.62
CA TYR A 86 -20.66 -29.80 -47.43
C TYR A 86 -19.74 -28.60 -47.71
N GLY A 87 -20.02 -27.84 -48.77
CA GLY A 87 -19.30 -26.61 -49.09
C GLY A 87 -19.35 -25.61 -47.94
N GLN A 88 -20.52 -25.41 -47.33
CA GLN A 88 -20.71 -24.54 -46.18
C GLN A 88 -19.92 -25.04 -44.96
N THR A 89 -20.02 -26.34 -44.62
CA THR A 89 -19.25 -26.90 -43.49
C THR A 89 -17.74 -26.78 -43.67
N ASN A 90 -17.23 -26.91 -44.90
CA ASN A 90 -15.80 -26.71 -45.18
C ASN A 90 -15.37 -25.25 -45.01
N ARG A 91 -16.21 -24.29 -45.39
CA ARG A 91 -15.94 -22.86 -45.16
C ARG A 91 -15.90 -22.56 -43.66
N ASP A 92 -16.87 -23.10 -42.91
CA ASP A 92 -16.93 -22.94 -41.46
C ASP A 92 -15.69 -23.55 -40.80
N LEU A 93 -15.31 -24.78 -41.17
CA LEU A 93 -14.10 -25.44 -40.68
C LEU A 93 -12.84 -24.63 -40.99
N HIS A 94 -12.72 -24.08 -42.19
CA HIS A 94 -11.59 -23.24 -42.57
C HIS A 94 -11.53 -21.95 -41.73
N SER A 95 -12.68 -21.34 -41.43
CA SER A 95 -12.74 -20.16 -40.57
C SER A 95 -12.26 -20.46 -39.14
N TYR A 96 -12.64 -21.61 -38.57
CA TYR A 96 -12.14 -22.06 -37.28
C TYR A 96 -10.63 -22.33 -37.29
N LEU A 97 -10.12 -23.00 -38.33
CA LEU A 97 -8.69 -23.26 -38.48
C LEU A 97 -7.88 -21.97 -38.63
N LYS A 98 -8.44 -20.93 -39.23
CA LYS A 98 -7.81 -19.61 -39.34
C LYS A 98 -7.82 -18.83 -38.02
N ALA A 99 -8.88 -18.95 -37.22
CA ALA A 99 -9.00 -18.26 -35.93
C ALA A 99 -8.14 -18.90 -34.82
N LEU A 100 -7.87 -20.21 -34.90
CA LEU A 100 -7.09 -20.95 -33.91
C LEU A 100 -5.69 -20.36 -33.63
N PRO A 101 -4.86 -20.05 -34.64
CA PRO A 101 -3.56 -19.42 -34.45
C PRO A 101 -3.64 -18.06 -33.74
N GLU A 102 -4.64 -17.24 -34.06
CA GLU A 102 -4.85 -15.93 -33.42
C GLU A 102 -5.23 -16.11 -31.95
N ALA A 103 -6.12 -17.06 -31.63
CA ALA A 103 -6.50 -17.39 -30.25
C ALA A 103 -5.30 -17.93 -29.44
N ILE A 104 -4.49 -18.82 -30.03
CA ILE A 104 -3.26 -19.33 -29.40
C ILE A 104 -2.24 -18.20 -29.19
N GLY A 105 -2.10 -17.30 -30.17
CA GLY A 105 -1.27 -16.09 -30.05
C GLY A 105 -1.71 -15.18 -28.91
N ALA A 106 -3.01 -14.94 -28.78
CA ALA A 106 -3.59 -14.16 -27.69
C ALA A 106 -3.34 -14.81 -26.33
N MET A 107 -3.54 -16.14 -26.20
CA MET A 107 -3.25 -16.86 -24.96
C MET A 107 -1.77 -16.81 -24.58
N LYS A 108 -0.84 -16.88 -25.56
CA LYS A 108 0.60 -16.74 -25.31
C LYS A 108 0.95 -15.33 -24.83
N GLY A 109 0.32 -14.31 -25.41
CA GLY A 109 0.44 -12.92 -24.95
C GLY A 109 -0.05 -12.74 -23.51
N LEU A 110 -1.21 -13.33 -23.20
CA LEU A 110 -1.79 -13.30 -21.86
C LEU A 110 -0.90 -14.02 -20.83
N ALA A 111 -0.38 -15.20 -21.17
CA ALA A 111 0.52 -15.96 -20.31
C ALA A 111 1.83 -15.21 -20.03
N ASN A 112 2.40 -14.55 -21.05
CA ASN A 112 3.57 -13.69 -20.88
C ASN A 112 3.28 -12.48 -19.98
N HIS A 113 2.10 -11.88 -20.11
CA HIS A 113 1.67 -10.78 -19.27
C HIS A 113 1.50 -11.21 -17.80
N TYR A 114 0.88 -12.36 -17.55
CA TYR A 114 0.78 -12.92 -16.20
C TYR A 114 2.14 -13.29 -15.62
N ARG A 115 3.05 -13.82 -16.43
CA ARG A 115 4.43 -14.11 -16.02
C ARG A 115 5.16 -12.83 -15.59
N TYR A 116 5.04 -11.75 -16.39
CA TYR A 116 5.58 -10.44 -16.04
C TYR A 116 4.97 -9.89 -14.73
N MET A 117 3.66 -9.98 -14.58
CA MET A 117 2.96 -9.59 -13.36
C MET A 117 3.45 -10.37 -12.13
N SER A 118 3.75 -11.67 -12.27
CA SER A 118 4.26 -12.48 -11.16
C SER A 118 5.74 -12.26 -10.85
N GLU A 119 6.58 -12.00 -11.86
CA GLU A 119 8.04 -11.94 -11.69
C GLU A 119 8.53 -10.51 -11.38
N GLU A 120 7.97 -9.50 -12.04
CA GLU A 120 8.47 -8.11 -11.95
C GLU A 120 7.62 -7.24 -11.04
N MET A 121 6.29 -7.44 -10.99
CA MET A 121 5.40 -6.57 -10.19
C MET A 121 5.67 -6.59 -8.68
N PRO A 122 6.06 -7.72 -8.05
CA PRO A 122 6.48 -7.72 -6.65
C PRO A 122 7.70 -6.84 -6.36
N ARG A 123 8.59 -6.64 -7.35
CA ARG A 123 9.75 -5.75 -7.20
C ARG A 123 9.32 -4.27 -7.17
N PHE A 124 8.30 -3.91 -7.94
CA PHE A 124 7.71 -2.57 -7.92
C PHE A 124 6.87 -2.33 -6.66
N MET A 125 6.08 -3.31 -6.21
CA MET A 125 5.35 -3.19 -4.93
C MET A 125 6.30 -3.04 -3.74
N GLY A 126 7.40 -3.80 -3.70
CA GLY A 126 8.42 -3.67 -2.66
C GLY A 126 9.08 -2.28 -2.65
N PHE A 127 9.32 -1.70 -3.84
CA PHE A 127 9.84 -0.35 -4.01
C PHE A 127 8.83 0.72 -3.54
N ASP A 128 7.56 0.62 -3.94
CA ASP A 128 6.52 1.58 -3.53
C ASP A 128 6.30 1.57 -2.02
N ILE A 129 6.26 0.38 -1.40
CA ILE A 129 6.13 0.23 0.06
C ILE A 129 7.35 0.84 0.78
N ALA A 130 8.55 0.63 0.25
CA ALA A 130 9.77 1.17 0.85
C ALA A 130 9.86 2.70 0.68
N CYS A 131 9.45 3.25 -0.46
CA CYS A 131 9.31 4.70 -0.66
C CYS A 131 8.29 5.32 0.30
N LEU A 132 7.13 4.68 0.49
CA LEU A 132 6.12 5.09 1.47
C LEU A 132 6.66 5.07 2.91
N LYS A 133 7.42 4.02 3.27
CA LYS A 133 8.09 3.94 4.58
C LYS A 133 9.06 5.10 4.79
N VAL A 134 9.92 5.40 3.83
CA VAL A 134 10.89 6.50 3.93
C VAL A 134 10.18 7.85 4.02
N HIS A 135 9.18 8.08 3.16
CA HIS A 135 8.41 9.32 3.16
C HIS A 135 7.66 9.55 4.48
N ASN A 136 6.97 8.52 4.98
CA ASN A 136 6.23 8.63 6.24
C ASN A 136 7.16 8.81 7.44
N LEU A 137 8.32 8.14 7.45
CA LEU A 137 9.34 8.34 8.48
C LEU A 137 9.85 9.79 8.46
N ALA A 138 10.12 10.36 7.28
CA ALA A 138 10.53 11.75 7.12
C ALA A 138 9.49 12.73 7.70
N LEU A 139 8.22 12.56 7.32
CA LEU A 139 7.12 13.40 7.78
C LEU A 139 6.95 13.36 9.30
N LEU A 140 7.05 12.15 9.88
CA LEU A 140 6.93 11.97 11.33
C LEU A 140 8.13 12.59 12.07
N LEU A 141 9.34 12.52 11.51
CA LEU A 141 10.52 13.18 12.10
C LEU A 141 10.44 14.70 12.01
N GLU A 142 9.97 15.26 10.89
CA GLU A 142 9.73 16.70 10.76
C GLU A 142 8.65 17.18 11.75
N HIS A 143 7.55 16.44 11.88
CA HIS A 143 6.52 16.73 12.86
C HIS A 143 7.05 16.61 14.30
N GLY A 144 7.90 15.59 14.56
CA GLY A 144 8.56 15.37 15.84
C GLY A 144 9.50 16.49 16.24
N ARG A 145 10.17 17.14 15.29
CA ARG A 145 10.96 18.36 15.54
C ARG A 145 10.11 19.55 16.00
N ALA A 146 8.90 19.68 15.47
CA ALA A 146 8.00 20.78 15.81
C ALA A 146 7.25 20.56 17.13
N VAL A 147 6.80 19.34 17.40
CA VAL A 147 5.88 19.04 18.52
C VAL A 147 6.51 18.16 19.61
N GLY A 148 7.69 17.60 19.35
CA GLY A 148 8.42 16.70 20.25
C GLY A 148 8.28 15.22 19.86
N MET A 149 9.40 14.49 19.91
CA MET A 149 9.48 13.06 19.52
C MET A 149 8.57 12.16 20.36
N GLU A 150 8.31 12.51 21.62
CA GLU A 150 7.43 11.76 22.53
C GLU A 150 6.00 11.60 22.01
N ARG A 151 5.49 12.62 21.31
CA ARG A 151 4.14 12.60 20.76
C ARG A 151 4.03 11.76 19.49
N VAL A 152 5.14 11.59 18.78
CA VAL A 152 5.21 10.88 17.51
C VAL A 152 5.66 9.43 17.69
N ALA A 153 6.39 9.14 18.76
CA ALA A 153 6.84 7.80 19.15
C ALA A 153 5.75 6.71 19.11
N PRO A 154 4.51 6.89 19.63
CA PRO A 154 3.49 5.86 19.52
C PRO A 154 3.09 5.57 18.07
N THR A 155 2.89 6.60 17.26
CA THR A 155 2.55 6.46 15.84
C THR A 155 3.69 5.81 15.05
N LEU A 156 4.94 6.15 15.36
CA LEU A 156 6.13 5.50 14.78
C LEU A 156 6.17 4.01 15.12
N LYS A 157 5.84 3.62 16.36
CA LYS A 157 5.78 2.20 16.74
C LYS A 157 4.72 1.44 15.96
N GLU A 158 3.53 2.01 15.80
CA GLU A 158 2.44 1.36 15.06
C GLU A 158 2.77 1.23 13.57
N MET A 159 3.28 2.29 12.95
CA MET A 159 3.59 2.29 11.51
C MET A 159 4.81 1.45 11.14
N PHE A 160 5.79 1.35 12.05
CA PHE A 160 7.04 0.61 11.84
C PHE A 160 7.16 -0.59 12.79
N ALA A 161 6.06 -1.31 13.02
CA ALA A 161 6.01 -2.51 13.87
C ALA A 161 7.06 -3.58 13.51
N ALA A 162 7.41 -3.69 12.22
CA ALA A 162 8.37 -4.66 11.72
C ALA A 162 9.85 -4.21 11.87
N GLU A 163 10.12 -2.97 12.26
CA GLU A 163 11.48 -2.39 12.30
C GLU A 163 12.02 -2.38 13.75
N PRO A 164 12.90 -3.30 14.14
CA PRO A 164 13.32 -3.46 15.54
C PRO A 164 14.08 -2.25 16.10
N LEU A 165 14.82 -1.54 15.24
CA LEU A 165 15.56 -0.33 15.64
C LEU A 165 14.60 0.81 15.97
N VAL A 166 13.54 1.00 15.18
CA VAL A 166 12.51 2.02 15.45
C VAL A 166 11.76 1.69 16.73
N GLN A 167 11.44 0.41 16.97
CA GLN A 167 10.80 -0.02 18.22
C GLN A 167 11.66 0.28 19.45
N ALA A 168 12.94 -0.14 19.43
CA ALA A 168 13.86 0.08 20.55
C ALA A 168 14.03 1.58 20.88
N VAL A 169 14.16 2.42 19.86
CA VAL A 169 14.30 3.88 20.05
C VAL A 169 13.01 4.49 20.62
N CYS A 170 11.84 4.10 20.09
CA CYS A 170 10.57 4.63 20.58
C CYS A 170 10.20 4.08 21.97
N GLU A 171 10.70 2.91 22.37
CA GLU A 171 10.59 2.39 23.75
C GLU A 171 11.41 3.21 24.73
N GLY A 172 12.64 3.57 24.35
CA GLY A 172 13.49 4.46 25.16
C GLY A 172 12.85 5.82 25.44
N ILE A 173 12.22 6.43 24.44
CA ILE A 173 11.51 7.72 24.60
C ILE A 173 10.30 7.61 25.54
N ASN A 174 9.56 6.50 25.50
CA ASN A 174 8.36 6.34 26.34
C ASN A 174 8.70 6.02 27.80
N SER A 175 9.85 5.38 28.05
CA SER A 175 10.30 5.02 29.40
C SER A 175 10.75 6.21 30.25
N SER A 176 11.11 7.33 29.63
CA SER A 176 11.59 8.54 30.29
C SER A 176 10.47 9.51 30.70
N SER A 177 9.18 9.16 30.52
CA SER A 177 8.01 10.01 30.87
C SER A 177 7.86 10.32 32.37
N THR A 178 8.73 11.18 32.89
CA THR A 178 8.55 11.87 34.16
C THR A 178 7.62 13.07 33.95
N ALA A 179 6.72 13.34 34.90
CA ALA A 179 5.70 14.41 34.82
C ALA A 179 6.28 15.84 34.86
N VAL A 180 7.60 15.99 34.77
CA VAL A 180 8.32 17.26 34.86
C VAL A 180 8.53 17.82 33.46
N SER A 181 8.23 19.10 33.26
CA SER A 181 8.48 19.79 32.00
C SER A 181 9.97 19.76 31.67
N ARG A 182 10.34 19.09 30.58
CA ARG A 182 11.72 18.97 30.11
C ARG A 182 12.14 20.18 29.28
N PRO A 183 13.43 20.56 29.27
CA PRO A 183 13.92 21.54 28.32
C PRO A 183 13.76 20.99 26.89
N SER A 184 13.23 21.79 25.97
CA SER A 184 13.07 21.40 24.56
C SER A 184 14.27 21.81 23.69
N THR A 185 15.08 22.76 24.19
CA THR A 185 16.27 23.27 23.52
C THR A 185 17.49 23.32 24.42
N ILE A 186 18.68 23.37 23.82
CA ILE A 186 19.95 23.58 24.55
C ILE A 186 19.93 24.91 25.31
N ALA A 187 19.30 25.95 24.74
CA ALA A 187 19.16 27.24 25.39
C ALA A 187 18.31 27.15 26.67
N ASP A 188 17.21 26.38 26.65
CA ASP A 188 16.38 26.16 27.84
C ASP A 188 17.11 25.34 28.90
N ALA A 189 17.84 24.30 28.48
CA ALA A 189 18.70 23.50 29.37
C ALA A 189 19.80 24.36 30.00
N SER A 190 20.42 25.26 29.23
CA SER A 190 21.43 26.19 29.70
C SER A 190 20.88 27.23 30.68
N ALA A 191 19.71 27.81 30.39
CA ALA A 191 19.09 28.82 31.24
C ALA A 191 18.68 28.23 32.60
N THR A 192 18.09 27.04 32.57
CA THR A 192 17.70 26.30 33.79
C THR A 192 18.92 25.82 34.59
N PHE A 193 19.99 25.40 33.93
CA PHE A 193 21.27 25.06 34.57
C PHE A 193 21.87 26.25 35.32
N ALA A 194 22.00 27.39 34.63
CA ALA A 194 22.56 28.61 35.20
C ALA A 194 21.74 29.07 36.42
N PHE A 195 20.40 28.99 36.33
CA PHE A 195 19.51 29.29 37.44
C PHE A 195 19.77 28.36 38.65
N CYS A 196 19.77 27.04 38.46
CA CYS A 196 19.97 26.09 39.56
C CYS A 196 21.34 26.26 40.24
N MET A 197 22.39 26.49 39.45
CA MET A 197 23.74 26.74 39.96
C MET A 197 23.87 28.09 40.68
N GLU A 198 23.15 29.12 40.24
CA GLU A 198 23.10 30.41 40.94
C GLU A 198 22.38 30.35 42.29
N GLU A 199 21.29 29.57 42.38
CA GLU A 199 20.59 29.34 43.65
C GLU A 199 21.47 28.54 44.62
N LEU A 200 22.19 27.53 44.12
CA LEU A 200 23.16 26.77 44.93
C LEU A 200 24.30 27.65 45.42
N ASP A 201 24.92 28.45 44.55
CA ASP A 201 25.96 29.40 44.96
C ASP A 201 25.46 30.40 46.01
N ARG A 202 24.22 30.89 45.88
CA ARG A 202 23.63 31.83 46.83
C ARG A 202 23.40 31.18 48.19
N ALA A 203 22.87 29.95 48.21
CA ALA A 203 22.69 29.19 49.44
C ALA A 203 24.03 28.94 50.15
N VAL A 204 25.06 28.51 49.40
CA VAL A 204 26.41 28.27 49.94
C VAL A 204 27.05 29.57 50.43
N ALA A 205 26.90 30.69 49.70
CA ALA A 205 27.43 31.99 50.10
C ALA A 205 26.77 32.51 51.39
N ASN A 206 25.47 32.28 51.57
CA ASN A 206 24.76 32.64 52.81
C ASN A 206 25.29 31.84 54.02
N VAL A 207 25.54 30.53 53.82
CA VAL A 207 26.15 29.69 54.86
C VAL A 207 27.59 30.12 55.15
N ALA A 208 28.37 30.47 54.13
CA ALA A 208 29.74 30.98 54.29
C ALA A 208 29.78 32.31 55.06
N ALA A 209 28.89 33.25 54.73
CA ALA A 209 28.77 34.51 55.44
C ALA A 209 28.33 34.31 56.91
N GLY A 210 27.36 33.42 57.16
CA GLY A 210 26.93 33.07 58.51
C GLY A 210 28.03 32.37 59.32
N HIS A 211 28.82 31.50 58.70
CA HIS A 211 29.93 30.80 59.35
C HIS A 211 31.11 31.74 59.63
N ALA A 212 31.41 32.68 58.72
CA ALA A 212 32.41 33.71 58.94
C ALA A 212 32.00 34.67 60.07
N ALA A 213 30.74 35.11 60.10
CA ALA A 213 30.21 35.93 61.20
C ALA A 213 30.27 35.20 62.55
N ALA A 214 29.97 33.89 62.58
CA ALA A 214 30.09 33.07 63.79
C ALA A 214 31.55 32.82 64.24
N LEU A 215 32.53 32.96 63.34
CA LEU A 215 33.96 32.89 63.66
C LEU A 215 34.53 34.26 64.09
N GLU A 216 33.90 35.35 63.66
CA GLU A 216 34.23 36.73 64.05
C GLU A 216 33.60 37.14 65.39
N GLU A 217 32.59 36.41 65.90
CA GLU A 217 32.08 36.61 67.26
C GLU A 217 33.18 36.28 68.29
N PRO A 218 33.72 37.26 69.03
CA PRO A 218 34.69 36.98 70.08
C PRO A 218 33.99 36.22 71.23
N PRO A 219 34.70 35.34 71.95
CA PRO A 219 34.14 34.66 73.12
C PRO A 219 33.57 35.69 74.11
N ALA A 220 32.45 35.32 74.74
CA ALA A 220 31.65 36.17 75.63
C ALA A 220 32.48 37.16 76.47
N PRO A 221 32.09 38.44 76.55
CA PRO A 221 32.93 39.48 77.11
C PRO A 221 33.15 39.26 78.62
N THR A 222 34.42 39.13 79.03
CA THR A 222 34.84 39.51 80.39
C THR A 222 34.68 41.03 80.53
N PRO A 223 33.90 41.54 81.51
CA PRO A 223 33.54 42.94 81.55
C PRO A 223 34.73 43.79 82.00
N GLY A 224 35.23 44.65 81.11
CA GLY A 224 36.28 45.63 81.39
C GLY A 224 35.96 46.97 80.71
N PRO A 225 35.76 48.07 81.46
CA PRO A 225 35.21 49.34 80.94
C PRO A 225 36.12 50.10 79.95
N LEU A 226 37.39 49.71 79.81
CA LEU A 226 38.33 50.31 78.85
C LEU A 226 38.32 49.60 77.47
N SER A 227 37.80 48.38 77.40
CA SER A 227 37.71 47.59 76.17
C SER A 227 36.57 48.08 75.25
N ASP A 228 35.45 48.51 75.84
CA ASP A 228 34.26 48.91 75.08
C ASP A 228 34.47 50.24 74.34
N GLY A 229 35.19 51.20 74.93
CA GLY A 229 35.47 52.49 74.28
C GLY A 229 36.37 52.37 73.05
N VAL A 230 37.42 51.54 73.12
CA VAL A 230 38.30 51.27 71.97
C VAL A 230 37.58 50.45 70.92
N ARG A 231 36.73 49.50 71.33
CA ARG A 231 35.91 48.70 70.42
C ARG A 231 34.90 49.53 69.65
N ILE A 232 34.20 50.46 70.29
CA ILE A 232 33.25 51.37 69.62
C ILE A 232 33.97 52.28 68.63
N ILE A 233 35.18 52.76 68.95
CA ILE A 233 35.97 53.60 68.04
C ILE A 233 36.52 52.77 66.85
N VAL A 234 36.93 51.52 67.08
CA VAL A 234 37.40 50.63 66.01
C VAL A 234 36.24 50.18 65.12
N GLU A 235 35.07 49.85 65.68
CA GLU A 235 33.87 49.46 64.93
C GLU A 235 33.29 50.65 64.14
N THR A 236 33.26 51.86 64.71
CA THR A 236 32.82 53.08 63.99
C THR A 236 33.84 53.56 62.95
N SER A 237 35.14 53.37 63.19
CA SER A 237 36.17 53.70 62.19
C SER A 237 36.35 52.64 61.11
N GLN A 238 36.00 51.37 61.32
CA GLN A 238 36.02 50.34 60.27
C GLN A 238 34.75 50.33 59.40
N ALA A 239 33.60 50.75 59.94
CA ALA A 239 32.34 50.81 59.19
C ALA A 239 32.35 51.85 58.04
N ASP A 240 33.24 52.85 58.09
CA ASP A 240 33.24 54.00 57.17
C ASP A 240 34.48 54.14 56.25
N VAL A 241 35.25 53.07 56.04
CA VAL A 241 36.52 53.14 55.25
C VAL A 241 36.34 52.97 53.75
N LEU A 242 35.13 52.69 53.25
CA LEU A 242 34.90 52.66 51.80
C LEU A 242 34.28 53.96 51.33
N SER A 243 35.05 54.75 50.58
CA SER A 243 34.51 55.92 49.87
C SER A 243 33.35 55.49 48.95
N SER A 244 32.39 56.38 48.68
CA SER A 244 31.25 56.06 47.80
C SER A 244 31.69 55.45 46.45
N GLY A 245 32.84 55.89 45.93
CA GLY A 245 33.46 55.33 44.72
C GLY A 245 34.04 53.91 44.90
N GLN A 246 34.57 53.58 46.08
CA GLN A 246 35.02 52.21 46.39
C GLN A 246 33.84 51.25 46.59
N ARG A 247 32.74 51.71 47.19
CA ARG A 247 31.48 50.93 47.28
C ARG A 247 30.92 50.65 45.88
N GLN A 248 30.84 51.66 45.00
CA GLN A 248 30.42 51.47 43.61
C GLN A 248 31.35 50.56 42.80
N LEU A 249 32.67 50.64 43.02
CA LEU A 249 33.63 49.73 42.37
C LEU A 249 33.48 48.29 42.86
N ALA A 250 33.22 48.07 44.15
CA ALA A 250 32.98 46.74 44.70
C ALA A 250 31.67 46.13 44.15
N GLU A 251 30.61 46.93 44.04
CA GLU A 251 29.34 46.52 43.42
C GLU A 251 29.53 46.13 41.94
N ARG A 252 30.22 46.98 41.16
CA ARG A 252 30.52 46.68 39.75
C ARG A 252 31.40 45.45 39.57
N ARG A 253 32.38 45.23 40.46
CA ARG A 253 33.23 44.01 40.45
C ARG A 253 32.40 42.77 40.73
N LYS A 254 31.50 42.82 41.72
CA LYS A 254 30.59 41.74 42.06
C LYS A 254 29.61 41.44 40.91
N GLU A 255 29.13 42.47 40.24
CA GLU A 255 28.26 42.33 39.06
C GLU A 255 28.99 41.74 37.85
N LEU A 256 30.22 42.18 37.58
CA LEU A 256 31.08 41.60 36.55
C LEU A 256 31.42 40.14 36.83
N GLU A 257 31.76 39.80 38.07
CA GLU A 257 32.01 38.41 38.48
C GLU A 257 30.77 37.54 38.28
N LYS A 258 29.59 38.07 38.62
CA LYS A 258 28.31 37.40 38.37
C LYS A 258 28.06 37.18 36.87
N MET A 259 28.32 38.18 36.04
CA MET A 259 28.19 38.05 34.57
C MET A 259 29.20 37.06 33.98
N LEU A 260 30.46 37.07 34.46
CA LEU A 260 31.47 36.11 34.02
C LEU A 260 31.11 34.68 34.41
N ARG A 261 30.62 34.45 35.63
CA ARG A 261 30.14 33.13 36.06
C ARG A 261 28.93 32.67 35.25
N ARG A 262 28.01 33.58 34.91
CA ARG A 262 26.89 33.29 34.00
C ARG A 262 27.37 32.90 32.62
N ALA A 263 28.29 33.67 32.04
CA ALA A 263 28.85 33.38 30.73
C ALA A 263 29.61 32.04 30.71
N GLN A 264 30.33 31.71 31.78
CA GLN A 264 31.03 30.42 31.93
C GLN A 264 30.08 29.22 32.08
N ARG A 265 28.83 29.45 32.49
CA ARG A 265 27.80 28.41 32.67
C ARG A 265 26.84 28.30 31.49
N GLN A 266 27.06 29.08 30.43
CA GLN A 266 26.29 28.94 29.22
C GLN A 266 26.67 27.65 28.51
N LEU A 267 25.67 26.80 28.25
CA LEU A 267 25.81 25.56 27.52
C LEU A 267 25.42 25.86 26.07
N HIS A 268 26.33 25.58 25.13
CA HIS A 268 26.11 25.90 23.72
C HIS A 268 25.90 24.64 22.87
N THR A 269 26.38 23.50 23.35
CA THR A 269 26.34 22.22 22.65
C THR A 269 25.73 21.13 23.52
N GLU A 270 25.35 20.01 22.89
CA GLU A 270 24.88 18.82 23.63
C GLU A 270 25.99 18.20 24.49
N GLU A 271 27.24 18.32 24.05
CA GLU A 271 28.41 17.87 24.81
C GLU A 271 28.58 18.70 26.08
N ASP A 272 28.32 20.01 26.02
CA ASP A 272 28.30 20.88 27.21
C ASP A 272 27.22 20.45 28.19
N VAL A 273 26.03 20.06 27.71
CA VAL A 273 24.96 19.54 28.56
C VAL A 273 25.37 18.22 29.23
N ARG A 274 26.01 17.30 28.49
CA ARG A 274 26.57 16.06 29.09
C ARG A 274 27.63 16.37 30.15
N ALA A 275 28.55 17.28 29.85
CA ALA A 275 29.59 17.69 30.77
C ALA A 275 29.02 18.35 32.04
N ALA A 276 27.96 19.15 31.89
CA ALA A 276 27.25 19.77 33.00
C ALA A 276 26.50 18.74 33.87
N VAL A 277 25.85 17.74 33.26
CA VAL A 277 25.25 16.60 33.99
C VAL A 277 26.32 15.88 34.81
N GLU A 278 27.46 15.56 34.22
CA GLU A 278 28.57 14.88 34.91
C GLU A 278 29.16 15.77 36.02
N TYR A 279 29.30 17.07 35.78
CA TYR A 279 29.74 18.04 36.79
C TYR A 279 28.78 18.07 38.01
N THR A 280 27.47 18.08 37.79
CA THR A 280 26.50 18.06 38.90
C THR A 280 26.51 16.76 39.69
N LYS A 281 26.81 15.64 39.02
CA LYS A 281 27.01 14.35 39.69
C LYS A 281 28.27 14.35 40.56
N GLN A 282 29.40 14.86 40.04
CA GLN A 282 30.61 15.03 40.83
C GLN A 282 30.40 15.99 42.01
N LEU A 283 29.62 17.06 41.82
CA LEU A 283 29.26 17.99 42.87
C LEU A 283 28.47 17.33 44.00
N ASP A 284 27.49 16.49 43.66
CA ASP A 284 26.73 15.71 44.64
C ASP A 284 27.63 14.69 45.36
N GLU A 285 28.50 13.99 44.63
CA GLU A 285 29.52 13.11 45.21
C GLU A 285 30.44 13.86 46.18
N HIS A 286 30.85 15.09 45.87
CA HIS A 286 31.66 15.93 46.78
C HIS A 286 30.89 16.43 47.99
N LEU A 287 29.59 16.75 47.83
CA LEU A 287 28.73 17.18 48.93
C LEU A 287 28.34 16.02 49.84
N THR A 288 28.30 14.78 49.35
CA THR A 288 27.94 13.58 50.11
C THR A 288 29.15 12.82 50.66
N ALA A 289 30.28 12.80 49.95
CA ALA A 289 31.51 12.13 50.38
C ALA A 289 32.07 12.79 51.65
N GLY A 290 31.89 12.15 52.80
CA GLY A 290 32.57 12.51 54.03
C GLY A 290 34.08 12.50 53.85
N ALA A 291 34.69 13.68 54.00
CA ALA A 291 36.12 13.85 54.31
C ALA A 291 37.12 13.08 53.43
N ARG A 292 37.11 13.25 52.10
CA ARG A 292 38.29 12.95 51.27
C ARG A 292 38.52 14.03 50.20
N ARG A 293 39.50 14.89 50.51
CA ARG A 293 40.23 15.83 49.63
C ARG A 293 39.38 16.65 48.65
N THR A 294 39.03 17.88 49.03
CA THR A 294 38.34 18.88 48.21
C THR A 294 39.30 19.94 47.67
N SER A 295 39.31 20.13 46.34
CA SER A 295 39.88 21.29 45.63
C SER A 295 38.81 22.19 45.00
N VAL A 296 37.53 21.79 44.98
CA VAL A 296 36.46 22.52 44.26
C VAL A 296 35.94 23.75 45.02
N PHE A 297 35.89 23.69 46.35
CA PHE A 297 35.51 24.83 47.21
C PHE A 297 36.72 25.60 47.78
N SER A 298 37.94 25.25 47.37
CA SER A 298 39.19 25.84 47.87
C SER A 298 39.31 27.36 47.60
N GLY A 299 38.53 27.90 46.66
CA GLY A 299 38.52 29.33 46.36
C GLY A 299 37.72 30.20 47.33
N LEU A 300 36.81 29.62 48.12
CA LEU A 300 35.94 30.36 49.05
C LEU A 300 36.43 30.35 50.51
N ALA A 301 37.44 29.54 50.83
CA ALA A 301 38.04 29.52 52.17
C ALA A 301 39.56 29.25 52.12
N PRO A 302 40.40 30.23 51.70
CA PRO A 302 41.85 30.06 51.68
C PRO A 302 42.48 30.02 53.08
N PHE A 303 41.72 30.30 54.14
CA PHE A 303 42.25 30.61 55.47
C PHE A 303 41.79 29.65 56.59
N LEU A 304 41.07 28.57 56.27
CA LEU A 304 40.53 27.66 57.27
C LEU A 304 41.41 26.41 57.45
N SER A 305 41.80 26.12 58.70
CA SER A 305 42.44 24.87 59.11
C SER A 305 41.60 23.64 58.70
N SER A 306 42.24 22.47 58.57
CA SER A 306 41.58 21.22 58.12
C SER A 306 40.35 20.82 58.97
N THR A 307 40.36 21.16 60.26
CA THR A 307 39.24 20.94 61.19
C THR A 307 38.09 21.91 60.94
N SER A 308 38.38 23.20 60.70
CA SER A 308 37.37 24.21 60.36
C SER A 308 36.77 24.00 58.95
N HIS A 309 37.54 23.44 58.01
CA HIS A 309 37.01 23.10 56.69
C HIS A 309 35.94 22.00 56.78
N ASN A 310 36.15 20.99 57.62
CA ASN A 310 35.16 19.93 57.85
C ASN A 310 33.91 20.45 58.59
N ALA A 311 34.07 21.37 59.54
CA ALA A 311 32.96 22.02 60.24
C ALA A 311 32.10 22.89 59.30
N PHE A 312 32.75 23.65 58.40
CA PHE A 312 32.07 24.41 57.36
C PHE A 312 31.30 23.50 56.39
N LEU A 313 31.92 22.43 55.89
CA LEU A 313 31.23 21.46 55.03
C LEU A 313 30.05 20.77 55.74
N ALA A 314 30.17 20.49 57.03
CA ALA A 314 29.06 19.98 57.83
C ALA A 314 27.92 20.99 57.96
N ALA A 315 28.23 22.28 58.16
CA ALA A 315 27.24 23.35 58.19
C ALA A 315 26.50 23.49 56.85
N VAL A 316 27.25 23.50 55.72
CA VAL A 316 26.70 23.52 54.35
C VAL A 316 25.78 22.33 54.10
N ARG A 317 26.15 21.12 54.53
CA ARG A 317 25.32 19.91 54.39
C ARG A 317 24.06 19.93 55.25
N SER A 318 24.11 20.59 56.40
CA SER A 318 22.99 20.63 57.34
C SER A 318 21.94 21.66 56.95
N ASP A 319 22.34 22.70 56.21
CA ASP A 319 21.51 23.84 55.85
C ASP A 319 20.32 23.45 54.93
N ALA A 320 19.14 23.99 55.26
CA ALA A 320 17.90 23.65 54.55
C ALA A 320 17.83 24.28 53.15
N ALA A 321 18.38 25.49 52.96
CA ALA A 321 18.39 26.15 51.66
C ALA A 321 19.37 25.47 50.70
N VAL A 322 20.54 25.04 51.20
CA VAL A 322 21.50 24.24 50.42
C VAL A 322 20.87 22.91 49.99
N LYS A 323 20.20 22.18 50.90
CA LYS A 323 19.49 20.93 50.54
C LYS A 323 18.41 21.15 49.49
N SER A 324 17.68 22.26 49.57
CA SER A 324 16.67 22.62 48.57
C SER A 324 17.30 22.91 47.21
N ALA A 325 18.41 23.65 47.17
CA ALA A 325 19.12 23.97 45.93
C ALA A 325 19.75 22.73 45.30
N VAL A 326 20.32 21.81 46.09
CA VAL A 326 20.83 20.52 45.60
C VAL A 326 19.72 19.70 44.96
N ARG A 327 18.53 19.62 45.59
CA ARG A 327 17.36 18.97 44.98
C ARG A 327 16.92 19.60 43.65
N GLN A 328 17.03 20.92 43.51
CA GLN A 328 16.74 21.59 42.23
C GLN A 328 17.76 21.22 41.15
N VAL A 329 19.04 21.12 41.53
CA VAL A 329 20.10 20.64 40.62
C VAL A 329 19.88 19.18 40.23
N ASP A 330 19.45 18.32 41.16
CA ASP A 330 19.10 16.92 40.86
C ASP A 330 17.92 16.82 39.88
N LEU A 331 16.86 17.60 40.10
CA LEU A 331 15.72 17.65 39.18
C LEU A 331 16.13 18.16 37.79
N TRP A 332 17.02 19.17 37.74
CA TRP A 332 17.58 19.64 36.49
C TRP A 332 18.39 18.53 35.81
N ARG A 333 19.24 17.83 36.55
CA ARG A 333 20.06 16.70 36.05
C ARG A 333 19.18 15.63 35.42
N ASP A 334 18.13 15.20 36.12
CA ASP A 334 17.19 14.19 35.62
C ASP A 334 16.47 14.67 34.33
N SER A 335 16.02 15.93 34.31
CA SER A 335 15.40 16.52 33.12
C SER A 335 16.36 16.68 31.94
N ALA A 336 17.63 16.99 32.21
CA ALA A 336 18.68 17.14 31.20
C ALA A 336 19.10 15.78 30.64
N THR A 337 19.14 14.72 31.47
CA THR A 337 19.36 13.36 30.99
C THR A 337 18.24 12.89 30.07
N ASP A 338 16.99 13.17 30.41
CA ASP A 338 15.86 12.83 29.55
C ASP A 338 15.90 13.61 28.22
N PHE A 339 16.29 14.89 28.25
CA PHE A 339 16.52 15.68 27.03
C PHE A 339 17.60 15.06 26.13
N LEU A 340 18.71 14.62 26.71
CA LEU A 340 19.80 13.98 25.97
C LEU A 340 19.38 12.64 25.34
N VAL A 341 18.59 11.83 26.06
CA VAL A 341 18.01 10.58 25.53
C VAL A 341 17.09 10.88 24.34
N ASN A 342 16.23 11.89 24.46
CA ASN A 342 15.34 12.30 23.38
C ASN A 342 16.12 12.82 22.15
N ARG A 343 17.20 13.57 22.34
CA ARG A 343 18.08 14.02 21.25
C ARG A 343 18.78 12.87 20.56
N GLN A 344 19.36 11.94 21.33
CA GLN A 344 19.98 10.74 20.79
C GLN A 344 18.99 9.87 20.01
N ALA A 345 17.74 9.78 20.49
CA ALA A 345 16.68 9.07 19.80
C ALA A 345 16.29 9.73 18.48
N GLU A 346 16.19 11.06 18.45
CA GLU A 346 15.96 11.83 17.22
C GLU A 346 17.09 11.58 16.20
N ASP A 347 18.35 11.68 16.63
CA ASP A 347 19.52 11.46 15.78
C ASP A 347 19.59 10.03 15.22
N ALA A 348 19.25 9.04 16.05
CA ALA A 348 19.22 7.64 15.63
C ALA A 348 18.15 7.40 14.54
N LEU A 349 16.96 7.97 14.71
CA LEU A 349 15.89 7.85 13.71
C LEU A 349 16.18 8.63 12.43
N LEU A 350 16.82 9.80 12.53
CA LEU A 350 17.29 10.57 11.38
C LEU A 350 18.38 9.81 10.61
N SER A 351 19.34 9.21 11.32
CA SER A 351 20.37 8.36 10.72
C SER A 351 19.77 7.14 10.03
N TYR A 352 18.75 6.52 10.65
CA TYR A 352 18.03 5.41 10.06
C TYR A 352 17.26 5.81 8.79
N HIS A 353 16.59 6.96 8.83
CA HIS A 353 15.92 7.53 7.65
C HIS A 353 16.91 7.77 6.50
N LEU A 354 18.08 8.36 6.77
CA LEU A 354 19.12 8.59 5.76
C LEU A 354 19.63 7.28 5.18
N LEU A 355 19.87 6.27 6.02
CA LEU A 355 20.28 4.94 5.58
C LEU A 355 19.24 4.30 4.65
N LEU A 356 17.96 4.35 5.04
CA LEU A 356 16.87 3.82 4.21
C LEU A 356 16.78 4.54 2.87
N ALA A 357 16.87 5.88 2.87
CA ALA A 357 16.88 6.67 1.65
C ALA A 357 18.06 6.30 0.73
N GLU A 358 19.26 6.11 1.30
CA GLU A 358 20.45 5.71 0.55
C GLU A 358 20.34 4.28 -0.02
N THR A 359 19.71 3.35 0.72
CA THR A 359 19.47 2.00 0.19
C THR A 359 18.49 2.01 -0.98
N LEU A 360 17.50 2.91 -0.99
CA LEU A 360 16.57 3.07 -2.12
C LEU A 360 17.24 3.64 -3.36
N THR A 361 18.18 4.57 -3.20
CA THR A 361 18.89 5.17 -4.35
C THR A 361 19.95 4.22 -4.92
N LYS A 362 20.71 3.50 -4.09
CA LYS A 362 21.74 2.55 -4.54
C LYS A 362 21.18 1.29 -5.22
N VAL A 363 19.98 0.84 -4.84
CA VAL A 363 19.29 -0.27 -5.55
C VAL A 363 18.97 0.09 -7.00
N ASN A 364 18.87 1.38 -7.34
CA ASN A 364 18.65 1.84 -8.71
C ASN A 364 19.94 1.98 -9.55
N GLU A 365 21.14 1.96 -8.94
CA GLU A 365 22.43 2.07 -9.65
C GLU A 365 23.06 0.71 -10.00
N LEU A 366 22.55 -0.38 -9.43
CA LEU A 366 23.03 -1.76 -9.68
C LEU A 366 22.29 -2.48 -10.83
N LYS A 367 21.54 -1.74 -11.65
CA LYS A 367 20.96 -2.20 -12.92
C LYS A 367 21.56 -1.40 -14.07
#